data_AF-A0A4Q0AHI1-F1
#
_entry.id   AF-A0A4Q0AHI1-F1
#
_cell.length_a   1.000
_cell.length_b   1.000
_cell.length_c   1.000
_cell.angle_alpha   90.00
_cell.angle_beta   90.00
_cell.angle_gamma   90.00
#
_symmetry.space_group_name_H-M   'P 1'
#
loop_
_entity.id
_entity.type
_entity.pdbx_description
1 polymer ?
#
loop_
_entity_poly.entity_id
_entity_poly.type
_entity_poly.pdbx_seq_one_letter_code
_entity_poly.pdbx_strand_id
1 'polypeptide(L)'
;MEFLKLVRRRSFLSEVVYTLLNVAFAVALVLVISFTESIPLALGLVLISKWRVLAVRARYWFVNIRSNLVDIIVSVSIVVGLYTIDTSNLTDSRKFLLLAITTALYVVWLLIIKPRSKRTYVAAQAGIAVLLGTAALYTVSFSWPVSVVVIGMWLIGYSAANHILNTYDDETHGIFLSLAWSVIFAEIGWVAYHWTIAYSLPFATSLLIPQIAMIGLLIGFVAYKAYDSFYHHQRIRTSDILLPLLFSLSVIAVLVLVFNRVGTAI
;
A
#
# COMPACT_ATOMS: atom_id res chain seq x y z
N MET A 1 -0.17 39.74 -19.28
CA MET A 1 0.03 38.68 -18.28
C MET A 1 -1.18 38.46 -17.34
N GLU A 2 -2.39 38.90 -17.69
CA GLU A 2 -3.60 38.67 -16.86
C GLU A 2 -4.47 37.48 -17.30
N PHE A 3 -4.40 37.08 -18.58
CA PHE A 3 -5.19 35.96 -19.11
C PHE A 3 -4.78 34.57 -18.57
N LEU A 4 -3.60 34.44 -17.97
CA LEU A 4 -3.17 33.20 -17.30
C LEU A 4 -3.72 33.06 -15.88
N LYS A 5 -4.31 34.11 -15.29
CA LYS A 5 -4.92 34.02 -13.95
C LYS A 5 -6.37 33.52 -13.99
N LEU A 6 -7.08 33.64 -15.12
CA LEU A 6 -8.47 33.20 -15.24
C LEU A 6 -8.66 31.68 -15.33
N VAL A 7 -7.64 30.93 -15.78
CA VAL A 7 -7.69 29.46 -15.92
C VAL A 7 -7.54 28.74 -14.57
N ARG A 8 -7.27 29.46 -13.47
CA ARG A 8 -6.90 28.87 -12.18
C ARG A 8 -8.08 28.41 -11.32
N ARG A 9 -9.33 28.67 -11.70
CA ARG A 9 -10.49 28.05 -11.04
C ARG A 9 -10.80 26.75 -11.76
N ARG A 10 -10.45 25.60 -11.17
CA ARG A 10 -11.06 24.32 -11.56
C ARG A 10 -12.57 24.54 -11.56
N SER A 11 -13.23 24.26 -12.68
CA SER A 11 -14.68 24.42 -12.73
C SER A 11 -15.30 23.49 -11.68
N PHE A 12 -16.29 23.99 -10.95
CA PHE A 12 -17.03 23.19 -9.96
C PHE A 12 -17.50 21.85 -10.56
N LEU A 13 -17.96 21.89 -11.82
CA LEU A 13 -18.33 20.70 -12.59
C LEU A 13 -17.16 19.70 -12.74
N SER A 14 -15.94 20.16 -13.01
CA SER A 14 -14.78 19.27 -13.13
C SER A 14 -14.46 18.57 -11.80
N GLU A 15 -14.65 19.23 -10.66
CA GLU A 15 -14.41 18.65 -9.34
C GLU A 15 -15.50 17.65 -8.95
N VAL A 16 -16.75 17.97 -9.25
CA VAL A 16 -17.89 17.06 -9.08
C VAL A 16 -17.73 15.81 -9.94
N VAL A 17 -17.42 15.96 -11.23
CA VAL A 17 -17.20 14.82 -12.14
C VAL A 17 -16.01 13.98 -11.68
N TYR A 18 -14.91 14.60 -11.26
CA TYR A 18 -13.77 13.88 -10.70
C TYR A 18 -14.16 13.05 -9.47
N THR A 19 -14.95 13.63 -8.56
CA THR A 19 -15.40 12.95 -7.34
C THR A 19 -16.32 11.78 -7.67
N LEU A 20 -17.34 12.00 -8.49
CA LEU A 20 -18.30 10.98 -8.90
C LEU A 20 -17.62 9.81 -9.62
N LEU A 21 -16.68 10.08 -10.53
CA LEU A 21 -15.98 9.01 -11.25
C LEU A 21 -15.12 8.14 -10.32
N ASN A 22 -14.44 8.72 -9.33
CA ASN A 22 -13.65 7.93 -8.37
C ASN A 22 -14.55 7.10 -7.43
N VAL A 23 -15.67 7.65 -6.98
CA VAL A 23 -16.65 6.92 -6.17
C VAL A 23 -17.29 5.79 -6.98
N ALA A 24 -17.73 6.09 -8.21
CA ALA A 24 -18.31 5.11 -9.12
C ALA A 24 -17.31 3.99 -9.44
N PHE A 25 -16.04 4.32 -9.63
CA PHE A 25 -14.99 3.31 -9.84
C PHE A 25 -14.81 2.40 -8.62
N ALA A 26 -14.78 2.96 -7.40
CA ALA A 26 -14.69 2.15 -6.19
C ALA A 26 -15.90 1.21 -6.03
N VAL A 27 -17.11 1.70 -6.29
CA VAL A 27 -18.34 0.88 -6.28
C VAL A 27 -18.31 -0.19 -7.38
N ALA A 28 -17.84 0.16 -8.58
CA ALA A 28 -17.74 -0.79 -9.69
C ALA A 28 -16.83 -1.98 -9.36
N LEU A 29 -15.74 -1.78 -8.61
CA LEU A 29 -14.89 -2.90 -8.16
C LEU A 29 -15.65 -3.87 -7.25
N VAL A 30 -16.47 -3.36 -6.33
CA VAL A 30 -17.32 -4.21 -5.47
C VAL A 30 -18.31 -4.99 -6.30
N LEU A 31 -19.01 -4.33 -7.22
CA LEU A 31 -20.01 -4.98 -8.05
C LEU A 31 -19.37 -6.07 -8.93
N VAL A 32 -18.22 -5.81 -9.55
CA VAL A 32 -17.51 -6.82 -10.34
C VAL A 32 -17.16 -8.03 -9.48
N ILE A 33 -16.62 -7.83 -8.28
CA ILE A 33 -16.23 -8.93 -7.41
C ILE A 33 -17.46 -9.73 -6.94
N SER A 34 -18.49 -9.06 -6.41
CA SER A 34 -19.66 -9.75 -5.86
C SER A 34 -20.56 -10.42 -6.90
N PHE A 35 -20.52 -10.00 -8.17
CA PHE A 35 -21.31 -10.64 -9.24
C PHE A 35 -20.54 -11.67 -10.07
N THR A 36 -19.22 -11.53 -10.20
CA THR A 36 -18.42 -12.40 -11.09
C THR A 36 -17.44 -13.29 -10.36
N GLU A 37 -17.16 -13.01 -9.07
CA GLU A 37 -16.14 -13.67 -8.25
C GLU A 37 -14.73 -13.70 -8.92
N SER A 38 -14.50 -12.81 -9.89
CA SER A 38 -13.34 -12.88 -10.78
C SER A 38 -12.30 -11.80 -10.44
N ILE A 39 -11.21 -12.23 -9.79
CA ILE A 39 -10.05 -11.38 -9.51
C ILE A 39 -9.47 -10.77 -10.81
N PRO A 40 -9.24 -11.54 -11.90
CA PRO A 40 -8.65 -10.97 -13.12
C PRO A 40 -9.48 -9.84 -13.74
N LEU A 41 -10.82 -9.93 -13.69
CA LEU A 41 -11.70 -8.88 -14.21
C LEU A 41 -11.59 -7.59 -13.39
N ALA A 42 -11.58 -7.71 -12.06
CA ALA A 42 -11.41 -6.57 -11.16
C ALA A 42 -10.02 -5.92 -11.33
N LEU A 43 -8.96 -6.73 -11.49
CA LEU A 43 -7.61 -6.24 -11.81
C LEU A 43 -7.56 -5.55 -13.17
N GLY A 44 -8.23 -6.11 -14.19
CA GLY A 44 -8.37 -5.47 -15.50
C GLY A 44 -9.02 -4.10 -15.40
N LEU A 45 -10.08 -3.97 -14.60
CA LEU A 45 -10.76 -2.70 -14.36
C LEU A 45 -9.83 -1.67 -13.65
N VAL A 46 -9.01 -2.13 -12.70
CA VAL A 46 -7.96 -1.29 -12.06
C VAL A 46 -6.93 -0.79 -13.06
N LEU A 47 -6.49 -1.64 -14.00
CA LEU A 47 -5.51 -1.23 -15.01
C LEU A 47 -6.12 -0.24 -16.01
N ILE A 48 -7.37 -0.47 -16.44
CA ILE A 48 -8.10 0.43 -17.33
C ILE A 48 -8.31 1.80 -16.68
N SER A 49 -8.64 1.86 -15.39
CA SER A 49 -8.84 3.15 -14.71
C SER A 49 -7.56 4.00 -14.66
N LYS A 50 -6.39 3.37 -14.83
CA LYS A 50 -5.07 4.02 -14.88
C LYS A 50 -4.58 4.28 -16.30
N TRP A 51 -5.44 4.26 -17.31
CA TRP A 51 -5.09 4.52 -18.73
C TRP A 51 -4.20 5.76 -18.94
N ARG A 52 -4.35 6.80 -18.10
CA ARG A 52 -3.53 8.03 -18.13
C ARG A 52 -2.03 7.78 -17.97
N VAL A 53 -1.62 6.69 -17.32
CA VAL A 53 -0.21 6.29 -17.18
C VAL A 53 0.42 6.01 -18.55
N LEU A 54 -0.37 5.47 -19.49
CA LEU A 54 0.05 5.11 -20.85
C LEU A 54 -0.28 6.17 -21.90
N ALA A 55 -1.11 7.17 -21.57
CA ALA A 55 -1.50 8.28 -22.45
C ALA A 55 -0.39 9.32 -22.71
N VAL A 56 0.87 8.88 -22.68
CA VAL A 56 2.08 9.69 -22.89
C VAL A 56 2.97 8.96 -23.91
N ARG A 57 3.92 9.67 -24.54
CA ARG A 57 4.90 9.07 -25.48
C ARG A 57 5.55 7.82 -24.84
N ALA A 58 5.68 6.74 -25.63
CA ALA A 58 6.15 5.43 -25.17
C ALA A 58 7.44 5.47 -24.34
N ARG A 59 8.39 6.35 -24.70
CA ARG A 59 9.65 6.55 -23.95
C ARG A 59 9.48 6.92 -22.46
N TYR A 60 8.33 7.50 -22.08
CA TYR A 60 8.04 7.91 -20.70
C TYR A 60 7.19 6.89 -19.93
N TRP A 61 6.77 5.78 -20.55
CA TRP A 61 5.91 4.79 -19.89
C TRP A 61 6.55 4.23 -18.63
N PHE A 62 7.83 3.87 -18.68
CA PHE A 62 8.53 3.33 -17.52
C PHE A 62 8.52 4.30 -16.33
N VAL A 63 8.76 5.59 -16.59
CA VAL A 63 8.76 6.63 -15.56
C VAL A 63 7.37 6.81 -14.95
N ASN A 64 6.32 6.85 -15.79
CA ASN A 64 4.94 6.98 -15.34
C ASN A 64 4.43 5.74 -14.59
N ILE A 65 4.79 4.54 -15.02
CA ILE A 65 4.44 3.30 -14.30
C ILE A 65 5.08 3.36 -12.93
N ARG A 66 6.38 3.64 -12.87
CA ARG A 66 7.14 3.76 -11.63
C ARG A 66 6.53 4.78 -10.65
N SER A 67 6.12 5.95 -11.14
CA SER A 67 5.50 6.99 -10.29
C SER A 67 4.10 6.63 -9.78
N ASN A 68 3.45 5.62 -10.37
CA ASN A 68 2.12 5.18 -10.00
C ASN A 68 2.11 3.80 -9.31
N LEU A 69 3.28 3.17 -9.07
CA LEU A 69 3.37 1.85 -8.46
C LEU A 69 2.69 1.78 -7.09
N VAL A 70 2.87 2.78 -6.24
CA VAL A 70 2.21 2.85 -4.91
C VAL A 70 0.69 2.80 -5.06
N ASP A 71 0.13 3.57 -5.98
CA ASP A 71 -1.31 3.57 -6.24
C ASP A 71 -1.78 2.26 -6.87
N ILE A 72 -0.98 1.63 -7.74
CA ILE A 72 -1.27 0.30 -8.30
C ILE A 72 -1.32 -0.74 -7.18
N ILE A 73 -0.30 -0.78 -6.31
CA ILE A 73 -0.22 -1.72 -5.19
C ILE A 73 -1.46 -1.57 -4.29
N VAL A 74 -1.83 -0.35 -3.91
CA VAL A 74 -3.02 -0.12 -3.07
C VAL A 74 -4.29 -0.57 -3.80
N SER A 75 -4.48 -0.22 -5.07
CA SER A 75 -5.64 -0.68 -5.86
C SER A 75 -5.74 -2.21 -5.94
N VAL A 76 -4.63 -2.89 -6.22
CA VAL A 76 -4.56 -4.36 -6.29
C VAL A 76 -4.88 -4.96 -4.92
N SER A 77 -4.35 -4.36 -3.85
CA SER A 77 -4.60 -4.81 -2.48
C SER A 77 -6.07 -4.71 -2.09
N ILE A 78 -6.74 -3.63 -2.52
CA ILE A 78 -8.18 -3.47 -2.31
C ILE A 78 -8.97 -4.53 -3.07
N VAL A 79 -8.60 -4.85 -4.32
CA VAL A 79 -9.25 -5.94 -5.09
C VAL A 79 -9.14 -7.28 -4.35
N VAL A 80 -7.94 -7.62 -3.87
CA VAL A 80 -7.72 -8.84 -3.09
C VAL A 80 -8.54 -8.81 -1.79
N GLY A 81 -8.53 -7.69 -1.06
CA GLY A 81 -9.30 -7.52 0.17
C GLY A 81 -10.80 -7.71 -0.05
N LEU A 82 -11.36 -7.05 -1.06
CA LEU A 82 -12.77 -7.19 -1.43
C LEU A 82 -13.13 -8.64 -1.78
N TYR A 83 -12.29 -9.31 -2.57
CA TYR A 83 -12.47 -10.73 -2.89
C TYR A 83 -12.48 -11.60 -1.63
N THR A 84 -11.51 -11.41 -0.72
CA THR A 84 -11.45 -12.19 0.52
C THR A 84 -12.62 -11.96 1.46
N ILE A 85 -13.19 -10.75 1.48
CA ILE A 85 -14.39 -10.44 2.25
C ILE A 85 -15.60 -11.16 1.63
N ASP A 86 -15.74 -11.10 0.31
CA ASP A 86 -16.86 -11.67 -0.43
C ASP A 86 -16.93 -13.20 -0.27
N THR A 87 -15.78 -13.88 -0.40
CA THR A 87 -15.65 -15.34 -0.25
C THR A 87 -15.59 -15.83 1.20
N SER A 88 -15.58 -14.93 2.19
CA SER A 88 -15.46 -15.33 3.60
C SER A 88 -16.73 -16.01 4.13
N ASN A 89 -16.61 -16.86 5.15
CA ASN A 89 -17.74 -17.49 5.84
C ASN A 89 -18.37 -16.56 6.90
N LEU A 90 -18.76 -15.36 6.50
CA LEU A 90 -19.43 -14.36 7.35
C LEU A 90 -20.92 -14.27 7.01
N THR A 91 -21.73 -13.77 7.95
CA THR A 91 -23.15 -13.46 7.67
C THR A 91 -23.26 -12.34 6.63
N ASP A 92 -24.30 -12.37 5.80
CA ASP A 92 -24.50 -11.39 4.70
C ASP A 92 -24.45 -9.94 5.19
N SER A 93 -25.04 -9.67 6.36
CA SER A 93 -25.00 -8.36 7.02
C SER A 93 -23.58 -7.88 7.34
N ARG A 94 -22.70 -8.78 7.80
CA ARG A 94 -21.30 -8.47 8.13
C ARG A 94 -20.45 -8.33 6.87
N LYS A 95 -20.68 -9.18 5.87
CA LYS A 95 -20.04 -9.06 4.54
C LYS A 95 -20.32 -7.69 3.94
N PHE A 96 -21.59 -7.31 3.87
CA PHE A 96 -22.02 -6.01 3.34
C PHE A 96 -21.32 -4.85 4.07
N LEU A 97 -21.30 -4.89 5.41
CA LEU A 97 -20.63 -3.86 6.21
C LEU A 97 -19.13 -3.75 5.89
N LEU A 98 -18.43 -4.89 5.80
CA LEU A 98 -16.99 -4.92 5.52
C LEU A 98 -16.67 -4.46 4.09
N LEU A 99 -17.48 -4.84 3.10
CA LEU A 99 -17.38 -4.33 1.73
C LEU A 99 -17.59 -2.81 1.70
N ALA A 100 -18.62 -2.30 2.40
CA ALA A 100 -18.90 -0.87 2.48
C ALA A 100 -17.75 -0.09 3.14
N ILE A 101 -17.20 -0.58 4.25
CA ILE A 101 -16.05 0.03 4.93
C ILE A 101 -14.82 0.04 4.03
N THR A 102 -14.51 -1.10 3.40
CA THR A 102 -13.34 -1.22 2.49
C THR A 102 -13.47 -0.29 1.29
N THR A 103 -14.68 -0.16 0.74
CA THR A 103 -14.98 0.78 -0.36
C THR A 103 -14.83 2.22 0.08
N ALA A 104 -15.34 2.57 1.27
CA ALA A 104 -15.20 3.91 1.83
C ALA A 104 -13.72 4.27 2.06
N LEU A 105 -12.93 3.34 2.60
CA LEU A 105 -11.48 3.51 2.75
C LEU A 105 -10.79 3.72 1.39
N TYR A 106 -11.23 3.00 0.35
CA TYR A 106 -10.69 3.19 -0.99
C TYR A 106 -11.09 4.53 -1.64
N VAL A 107 -12.30 5.00 -1.40
CA VAL A 107 -12.73 6.35 -1.80
C VAL A 107 -11.88 7.42 -1.09
N VAL A 108 -11.64 7.26 0.22
CA VAL A 108 -10.75 8.14 1.00
C VAL A 108 -9.33 8.11 0.42
N TRP A 109 -8.83 6.94 0.03
CA TRP A 109 -7.55 6.82 -0.66
C TRP A 109 -7.53 7.67 -1.94
N LEU A 110 -8.49 7.48 -2.85
CA LEU A 110 -8.53 8.13 -4.17
C LEU A 110 -8.72 9.66 -4.09
N LEU A 111 -9.54 10.14 -3.17
CA LEU A 111 -9.94 11.54 -3.10
C LEU A 111 -9.10 12.38 -2.13
N ILE A 112 -8.64 11.78 -1.03
CA ILE A 112 -8.04 12.54 0.08
C ILE A 112 -6.55 12.24 0.21
N ILE A 113 -6.15 10.97 0.23
CA ILE A 113 -4.77 10.58 0.55
C ILE A 113 -3.89 10.70 -0.69
N LYS A 114 -4.26 10.04 -1.79
CA LYS A 114 -3.50 9.97 -3.04
C LYS A 114 -3.13 11.34 -3.63
N PRO A 115 -4.03 12.35 -3.69
CA PRO A 115 -3.70 13.62 -4.36
C PRO A 115 -2.71 14.50 -3.59
N ARG A 116 -2.35 14.13 -2.35
CA ARG A 116 -1.46 14.94 -1.50
C ARG A 116 -0.01 14.66 -1.87
N SER A 117 0.78 15.73 -1.98
CA SER A 117 2.20 15.68 -2.34
C SER A 117 3.15 16.14 -1.23
N LYS A 118 2.66 16.60 -0.08
CA LYS A 118 3.54 16.95 1.04
C LYS A 118 4.25 15.69 1.54
N ARG A 119 5.53 15.81 1.91
CA ARG A 119 6.40 14.69 2.34
C ARG A 119 5.73 13.73 3.33
N THR A 120 5.03 14.25 4.34
CA THR A 120 4.33 13.41 5.34
C THR A 120 3.20 12.58 4.75
N TYR A 121 2.43 13.12 3.79
CA TYR A 121 1.40 12.36 3.10
C TYR A 121 2.00 11.35 2.13
N VAL A 122 3.13 11.66 1.49
CA VAL A 122 3.84 10.72 0.62
C VAL A 122 4.40 9.54 1.43
N ALA A 123 4.97 9.81 2.61
CA ALA A 123 5.38 8.76 3.55
C ALA A 123 4.19 7.91 4.01
N ALA A 124 3.03 8.53 4.29
CA ALA A 124 1.81 7.79 4.61
C ALA A 124 1.31 6.93 3.44
N GLN A 125 1.35 7.45 2.21
CA GLN A 125 0.99 6.68 1.00
C GLN A 125 1.89 5.46 0.82
N ALA A 126 3.21 5.62 0.98
CA ALA A 126 4.17 4.52 0.92
C ALA A 126 3.93 3.49 2.04
N GLY A 127 3.68 3.95 3.27
CA GLY A 127 3.35 3.08 4.40
C GLY A 127 2.05 2.29 4.17
N ILE A 128 1.00 2.94 3.67
CA ILE A 128 -0.26 2.27 3.30
C ILE A 128 -0.03 1.23 2.21
N ALA A 129 0.79 1.52 1.20
CA ALA A 129 1.12 0.55 0.15
C ALA A 129 1.94 -0.63 0.69
N VAL A 130 2.87 -0.40 1.62
CA VAL A 130 3.59 -1.49 2.30
C VAL A 130 2.62 -2.36 3.09
N LEU A 131 1.76 -1.74 3.91
CA LEU A 131 0.82 -2.46 4.77
C LEU A 131 -0.19 -3.26 3.93
N LEU A 132 -0.91 -2.60 3.04
CA LEU A 132 -1.96 -3.26 2.24
C LEU A 132 -1.36 -4.20 1.20
N GLY A 133 -0.27 -3.82 0.54
CA GLY A 133 0.41 -4.64 -0.46
C GLY A 133 0.95 -5.93 0.11
N THR A 134 1.63 -5.84 1.26
CA THR A 134 2.17 -7.02 1.93
C THR A 134 1.04 -7.89 2.49
N ALA A 135 0.00 -7.28 3.08
CA ALA A 135 -1.15 -8.03 3.57
C ALA A 135 -1.84 -8.79 2.43
N ALA A 136 -2.17 -8.12 1.33
CA ALA A 136 -2.82 -8.73 0.19
C ALA A 136 -1.97 -9.85 -0.43
N LEU A 137 -0.66 -9.63 -0.59
CA LEU A 137 0.26 -10.63 -1.13
C LEU A 137 0.22 -11.91 -0.29
N TYR A 138 0.41 -11.80 1.02
CA TYR A 138 0.45 -12.96 1.93
C TYR A 138 -0.90 -13.63 2.14
N THR A 139 -2.01 -12.91 1.94
CA THR A 139 -3.34 -13.50 2.02
C THR A 139 -3.62 -14.47 0.86
N VAL A 140 -3.04 -14.26 -0.32
CA VAL A 140 -3.30 -15.10 -1.51
C VAL A 140 -2.14 -16.02 -1.88
N SER A 141 -0.94 -15.80 -1.33
CA SER A 141 0.28 -16.46 -1.78
C SER A 141 0.58 -17.82 -1.14
N PHE A 142 -0.35 -18.41 -0.38
CA PHE A 142 -0.09 -19.65 0.37
C PHE A 142 0.41 -20.81 -0.52
N SER A 143 -0.06 -20.86 -1.78
CA SER A 143 0.27 -21.89 -2.76
C SER A 143 1.18 -21.40 -3.89
N TRP A 144 1.66 -20.16 -3.81
CA TRP A 144 2.49 -19.59 -4.88
C TRP A 144 3.94 -20.03 -4.74
N PRO A 145 4.72 -20.09 -5.84
CA PRO A 145 6.15 -20.27 -5.72
C PRO A 145 6.78 -19.17 -4.87
N VAL A 146 7.68 -19.54 -3.96
CA VAL A 146 8.38 -18.58 -3.06
C VAL A 146 9.02 -17.43 -3.85
N SER A 147 9.57 -17.70 -5.04
CA SER A 147 10.17 -16.71 -5.92
C SER A 147 9.20 -15.58 -6.31
N VAL A 148 7.92 -15.90 -6.54
CA VAL A 148 6.88 -14.91 -6.87
C VAL A 148 6.61 -14.00 -5.67
N VAL A 149 6.57 -14.56 -4.46
CA VAL A 149 6.38 -13.79 -3.22
C VAL A 149 7.57 -12.89 -2.94
N VAL A 150 8.79 -13.39 -3.12
CA VAL A 150 10.03 -12.60 -2.98
C VAL A 150 10.05 -11.43 -3.98
N ILE A 151 9.69 -11.67 -5.25
CA ILE A 151 9.59 -10.61 -6.27
C ILE A 151 8.48 -9.61 -5.91
N GLY A 152 7.34 -10.07 -5.39
CA GLY A 152 6.26 -9.21 -4.92
C GLY A 152 6.70 -8.29 -3.78
N MET A 153 7.38 -8.84 -2.78
CA MET A 153 7.95 -8.08 -1.67
C MET A 153 9.02 -7.10 -2.12
N TRP A 154 9.90 -7.52 -3.04
CA TRP A 154 10.88 -6.64 -3.68
C TRP A 154 10.17 -5.46 -4.35
N LEU A 155 9.12 -5.69 -5.13
CA LEU A 155 8.39 -4.63 -5.84
C LEU A 155 7.70 -3.66 -4.86
N ILE A 156 7.12 -4.18 -3.78
CA ILE A 156 6.51 -3.37 -2.72
C ILE A 156 7.56 -2.47 -2.06
N GLY A 157 8.70 -3.03 -1.66
CA GLY A 157 9.82 -2.29 -1.09
C GLY A 157 10.35 -1.21 -2.04
N TYR A 158 10.63 -1.58 -3.29
CA TYR A 158 11.10 -0.67 -4.34
C TYR A 158 10.15 0.51 -4.52
N SER A 159 8.86 0.22 -4.66
CA SER A 159 7.81 1.22 -4.86
C SER A 159 7.74 2.19 -3.69
N ALA A 160 7.73 1.67 -2.45
CA ALA A 160 7.65 2.48 -1.24
C ALA A 160 8.87 3.41 -1.07
N ALA A 161 10.08 2.87 -1.23
CA ALA A 161 11.31 3.67 -1.14
C ALA A 161 11.39 4.70 -2.25
N ASN A 162 11.15 4.32 -3.50
CA ASN A 162 11.20 5.23 -4.63
C ASN A 162 10.17 6.35 -4.47
N HIS A 163 8.97 6.06 -3.97
CA HIS A 163 7.94 7.08 -3.75
C HIS A 163 8.35 8.11 -2.70
N ILE A 164 8.99 7.68 -1.61
CA ILE A 164 9.49 8.58 -0.56
C ILE A 164 10.71 9.37 -1.04
N LEU A 165 11.70 8.70 -1.64
CA LEU A 165 12.97 9.31 -2.04
C LEU A 165 12.78 10.40 -3.10
N ASN A 166 11.78 10.26 -3.99
CA ASN A 166 11.43 11.30 -4.96
C ASN A 166 10.86 12.59 -4.32
N THR A 167 10.69 12.66 -2.99
CA THR A 167 10.32 13.90 -2.27
C THR A 167 11.51 14.69 -1.73
N TYR A 168 12.73 14.20 -1.95
CA TYR A 168 13.97 14.86 -1.57
C TYR A 168 14.63 15.39 -2.84
N ASP A 169 14.57 16.71 -3.04
CA ASP A 169 14.96 17.36 -4.29
C ASP A 169 16.45 17.14 -4.65
N ASP A 170 17.31 17.04 -3.65
CA ASP A 170 18.77 16.87 -3.83
C ASP A 170 19.23 15.40 -3.89
N GLU A 171 18.30 14.43 -3.82
CA GLU A 171 18.66 13.02 -3.79
C GLU A 171 19.04 12.51 -5.19
N THR A 172 20.33 12.30 -5.39
CA THR A 172 20.91 11.91 -6.69
C THR A 172 20.91 10.40 -6.93
N HIS A 173 20.86 9.58 -5.87
CA HIS A 173 20.97 8.13 -5.91
C HIS A 173 19.66 7.42 -5.55
N GLY A 174 18.51 8.10 -5.66
CA GLY A 174 17.21 7.58 -5.24
C GLY A 174 16.85 6.21 -5.84
N ILE A 175 17.24 5.94 -7.10
CA ILE A 175 17.03 4.64 -7.73
C ILE A 175 17.85 3.54 -7.04
N PHE A 176 19.13 3.79 -6.80
CA PHE A 176 20.03 2.84 -6.16
C PHE A 176 19.57 2.51 -4.74
N LEU A 177 19.23 3.54 -3.95
CA LEU A 177 18.70 3.36 -2.60
C LEU A 177 17.37 2.60 -2.60
N SER A 178 16.50 2.83 -3.58
CA SER A 178 15.24 2.08 -3.71
C SER A 178 15.47 0.61 -4.05
N LEU A 179 16.47 0.30 -4.87
CA LEU A 179 16.87 -1.07 -5.19
C LEU A 179 17.54 -1.78 -4.01
N ALA A 180 18.36 -1.06 -3.23
CA ALA A 180 18.94 -1.61 -2.00
C ALA A 180 17.84 -1.93 -0.98
N TRP A 181 16.87 -1.03 -0.82
CA TRP A 181 15.73 -1.22 0.07
C TRP A 181 14.82 -2.38 -0.38
N SER A 182 14.62 -2.55 -1.69
CA SER A 182 13.81 -3.65 -2.20
C SER A 182 14.44 -5.02 -1.97
N VAL A 183 15.78 -5.14 -1.97
CA VAL A 183 16.47 -6.37 -1.57
C VAL A 183 16.20 -6.69 -0.10
N ILE A 184 16.26 -5.71 0.81
CA ILE A 184 15.92 -5.91 2.22
C ILE A 184 14.48 -6.44 2.37
N PHE A 185 13.54 -5.84 1.65
CA PHE A 185 12.14 -6.31 1.65
C PHE A 185 11.99 -7.72 1.07
N ALA A 186 12.75 -8.06 0.03
CA ALA A 186 12.77 -9.39 -0.57
C ALA A 186 13.24 -10.46 0.43
N GLU A 187 14.33 -10.19 1.15
CA GLU A 187 14.87 -11.08 2.19
C GLU A 187 13.89 -11.27 3.35
N ILE A 188 13.32 -10.16 3.84
CA ILE A 188 12.26 -10.21 4.85
C ILE A 188 11.07 -11.06 4.35
N GLY A 189 10.70 -10.88 3.09
CA GLY A 189 9.66 -11.66 2.42
C GLY A 189 9.99 -13.14 2.33
N TRP A 190 11.22 -13.49 2.00
CA TRP A 190 11.64 -14.88 1.93
C TRP A 190 11.57 -15.58 3.30
N VAL A 191 12.02 -14.92 4.36
CA VAL A 191 11.93 -15.44 5.73
C VAL A 191 10.46 -15.57 6.16
N ALA A 192 9.66 -14.52 5.92
CA ALA A 192 8.25 -14.52 6.31
C ALA A 192 7.41 -15.55 5.55
N TYR A 193 7.76 -15.89 4.31
CA TYR A 193 7.08 -16.96 3.55
C TYR A 193 7.15 -18.31 4.29
N HIS A 194 8.28 -18.62 4.93
CA HIS A 194 8.46 -19.86 5.69
C HIS A 194 7.91 -19.76 7.12
N TRP A 195 7.73 -18.53 7.62
CA TRP A 195 7.25 -18.26 8.99
C TRP A 195 6.07 -17.29 8.98
N THR A 196 5.03 -17.61 8.20
CA THR A 196 3.85 -16.77 8.08
C THR A 196 2.94 -16.95 9.28
N ILE A 197 2.76 -15.89 10.06
CA ILE A 197 1.76 -15.80 11.13
C ILE A 197 0.76 -14.73 10.72
N ALA A 198 -0.52 -15.00 10.92
CA ALA A 198 -1.58 -14.05 10.65
C ALA A 198 -2.58 -14.02 11.81
N TYR A 199 -3.11 -12.84 12.10
CA TYR A 199 -3.99 -12.62 13.25
C TYR A 199 -5.41 -12.37 12.80
N SER A 200 -6.38 -13.02 13.46
CA SER A 200 -7.79 -12.79 13.24
C SER A 200 -8.22 -11.42 13.77
N LEU A 201 -9.05 -10.71 13.00
CA LEU A 201 -9.66 -9.48 13.48
C LEU A 201 -10.72 -9.77 14.56
N PRO A 202 -10.80 -8.98 15.66
CA PRO A 202 -11.78 -9.21 16.73
C PRO A 202 -13.23 -9.26 16.26
N PHE A 203 -13.56 -8.52 15.19
CA PHE A 203 -14.91 -8.39 14.64
C PHE A 203 -15.13 -9.20 13.35
N ALA A 204 -14.07 -9.81 12.81
CA ALA A 204 -14.08 -10.59 11.57
C ALA A 204 -13.05 -11.71 11.67
N THR A 205 -13.38 -12.76 12.42
CA THR A 205 -12.45 -13.84 12.76
C THR A 205 -11.94 -14.62 11.54
N SER A 206 -12.69 -14.61 10.44
CA SER A 206 -12.31 -15.19 9.15
C SER A 206 -11.31 -14.33 8.35
N LEU A 207 -11.14 -13.05 8.69
CA LEU A 207 -10.19 -12.16 8.03
C LEU A 207 -8.91 -12.09 8.86
N LEU A 208 -7.84 -12.55 8.24
CA LEU A 208 -6.52 -12.61 8.85
C LEU A 208 -5.67 -11.45 8.34
N ILE A 209 -4.95 -10.80 9.25
CA ILE A 209 -3.93 -9.81 8.92
C ILE A 209 -2.55 -10.46 9.09
N PRO A 210 -1.77 -10.61 8.00
CA PRO A 210 -0.41 -11.14 8.08
C PRO A 210 0.47 -10.25 8.97
N GLN A 211 1.14 -10.86 9.95
CA GLN A 211 2.06 -10.18 10.86
C GLN A 211 3.15 -9.42 10.10
N ILE A 212 3.62 -10.01 9.00
CA ILE A 212 4.67 -9.42 8.17
C ILE A 212 4.30 -8.06 7.58
N ALA A 213 3.02 -7.80 7.31
CA ALA A 213 2.57 -6.50 6.82
C ALA A 213 2.80 -5.39 7.84
N MET A 214 2.56 -5.68 9.13
CA MET A 214 2.82 -4.74 10.23
C MET A 214 4.33 -4.59 10.48
N ILE A 215 5.08 -5.69 10.48
CA ILE A 215 6.54 -5.66 10.65
C ILE A 215 7.19 -4.83 9.53
N GLY A 216 6.83 -5.07 8.27
CA GLY A 216 7.34 -4.33 7.11
C GLY A 216 7.04 -2.83 7.20
N LEU A 217 5.83 -2.46 7.64
CA LEU A 217 5.47 -1.06 7.88
C LEU A 217 6.36 -0.41 8.94
N LEU A 218 6.57 -1.07 10.08
CA LEU A 218 7.35 -0.53 11.20
C LEU A 218 8.84 -0.41 10.84
N ILE A 219 9.41 -1.44 10.19
CA ILE A 219 10.79 -1.40 9.69
C ILE A 219 10.96 -0.27 8.67
N GLY A 220 10.01 -0.12 7.74
CA GLY A 220 10.01 0.99 6.78
C GLY A 220 9.85 2.35 7.41
N PHE A 221 9.06 2.47 8.48
CA PHE A 221 8.92 3.72 9.23
C PHE A 221 10.23 4.14 9.91
N VAL A 222 10.95 3.20 10.53
CA VAL A 222 12.27 3.47 11.13
C VAL A 222 13.27 3.86 10.05
N ALA A 223 13.31 3.14 8.93
CA ALA A 223 14.20 3.47 7.81
C ALA A 223 13.93 4.85 7.22
N TYR A 224 12.65 5.22 7.03
CA TYR A 224 12.25 6.56 6.62
C TYR A 224 12.76 7.62 7.60
N LYS A 225 12.57 7.42 8.91
CA LYS A 225 13.03 8.37 9.94
C LYS A 225 14.56 8.47 10.01
N ALA A 226 15.25 7.36 9.79
CA ALA A 226 16.71 7.36 9.70
C ALA A 226 17.20 8.18 8.50
N TYR A 227 16.58 7.97 7.35
CA TYR A 227 16.90 8.72 6.14
C TYR A 227 16.57 10.22 6.26
N ASP A 228 15.40 10.54 6.83
CA ASP A 228 14.98 11.94 7.04
C ASP A 228 15.93 12.67 8.00
N SER A 229 16.41 12.01 9.07
CA SER A 229 17.43 12.56 9.97
C SER A 229 18.77 12.77 9.24
N PHE A 230 19.21 11.78 8.46
CA PHE A 230 20.43 11.89 7.67
C PHE A 230 20.37 13.05 6.67
N TYR A 231 19.27 13.20 5.94
CA TYR A 231 19.12 14.29 4.96
C TYR A 231 19.26 15.67 5.60
N HIS A 232 18.63 15.92 6.76
CA HIS A 232 18.67 17.24 7.40
C HIS A 232 19.96 17.51 8.19
N HIS A 233 20.70 16.48 8.58
CA HIS A 233 21.80 16.62 9.55
C HIS A 233 23.13 16.05 9.09
N GLN A 234 23.18 15.41 7.91
CA GLN A 234 24.33 14.68 7.35
C GLN A 234 24.87 13.57 8.29
N ARG A 235 24.08 13.23 9.30
CA ARG A 235 24.31 12.13 10.25
C ARG A 235 22.98 11.70 10.82
N ILE A 236 22.88 10.43 11.15
CA ILE A 236 21.74 9.88 11.87
C ILE A 236 21.83 10.35 13.33
N ARG A 237 20.92 11.23 13.75
CA ARG A 237 20.83 11.67 15.16
C ARG A 237 19.96 10.71 15.95
N THR A 238 20.45 10.28 17.11
CA THR A 238 19.72 9.42 18.04
C THR A 238 18.41 10.05 18.50
N SER A 239 18.37 11.37 18.70
CA SER A 239 17.17 12.13 19.09
C SER A 239 15.98 11.93 18.15
N ASP A 240 16.24 11.76 16.85
CA ASP A 240 15.19 11.77 15.83
C ASP A 240 14.62 10.36 15.61
N ILE A 241 15.40 9.34 15.96
CA ILE A 241 15.11 7.93 15.66
C ILE A 241 14.75 7.13 16.91
N LEU A 242 15.23 7.53 18.09
CA LEU A 242 15.05 6.74 19.32
C LEU A 242 13.57 6.42 19.58
N LEU A 243 12.69 7.42 19.48
CA LEU A 243 11.26 7.20 19.71
C LEU A 243 10.62 6.32 18.62
N PRO A 244 10.78 6.59 17.31
CA PRO A 244 10.35 5.68 16.24
C PRO A 244 10.87 4.24 16.38
N LEU A 245 12.13 4.09 16.78
CA LEU A 245 12.79 2.80 16.96
C LEU A 245 12.20 2.05 18.14
N LEU A 246 12.12 2.67 19.31
CA LEU A 246 11.54 2.06 20.50
C LEU A 246 10.08 1.67 20.29
N PHE A 247 9.29 2.55 19.67
CA PHE A 247 7.90 2.23 19.29
C PHE A 247 7.84 0.99 18.39
N SER A 248 8.63 0.97 17.32
CA SER A 248 8.64 -0.14 16.35
C SER A 248 9.11 -1.45 16.98
N LEU A 249 10.20 -1.42 17.75
CA LEU A 249 10.71 -2.59 18.48
C LEU A 249 9.70 -3.11 19.49
N SER A 250 9.03 -2.22 20.23
CA SER A 250 8.04 -2.61 21.23
C SER A 250 6.84 -3.30 20.59
N VAL A 251 6.32 -2.75 19.49
CA VAL A 251 5.19 -3.36 18.76
C VAL A 251 5.61 -4.69 18.15
N ILE A 252 6.78 -4.77 17.49
CA ILE A 252 7.29 -6.02 16.92
C ILE A 252 7.48 -7.08 18.02
N ALA A 253 8.04 -6.70 19.17
CA ALA A 253 8.22 -7.61 20.30
C ALA A 253 6.88 -8.13 20.84
N VAL A 254 5.86 -7.27 20.96
CA VAL A 254 4.51 -7.69 21.35
C VAL A 254 3.92 -8.67 20.33
N LEU A 255 4.03 -8.39 19.02
CA LEU A 255 3.55 -9.27 17.97
C LEU A 255 4.25 -10.65 18.01
N VAL A 256 5.58 -10.67 18.14
CA VAL A 256 6.38 -11.90 18.13
C VAL A 256 6.29 -12.69 19.43
N LEU A 257 6.22 -12.04 20.60
CA LEU A 257 6.30 -12.73 21.89
C LEU A 257 4.94 -13.04 22.49
N VAL A 258 3.98 -12.11 22.37
CA VAL A 258 2.66 -12.26 22.98
C VAL A 258 1.75 -13.03 22.03
N PHE A 259 1.61 -12.55 20.79
CA PHE A 259 0.64 -13.13 19.87
C PHE A 259 1.09 -14.47 19.26
N ASN A 260 2.40 -14.73 19.16
CA ASN A 260 2.91 -16.03 18.69
C ASN A 260 2.67 -17.16 19.71
N ARG A 261 2.60 -16.84 21.02
CA ARG A 261 2.31 -17.83 22.08
C ARG A 261 0.85 -18.27 22.14
N VAL A 262 -0.07 -17.47 21.59
CA VAL A 262 -1.50 -17.82 21.57
C VAL A 262 -1.79 -18.95 20.56
N GLY A 263 -0.91 -19.16 19.56
CA GLY A 263 -1.02 -20.25 18.59
C GLY A 263 -0.54 -21.63 19.10
N THR A 264 0.06 -21.72 20.29
CA THR A 264 0.53 -22.99 20.89
C THR A 264 -0.42 -23.54 21.97
N ALA A 265 -1.58 -22.91 22.16
CA ALA A 265 -2.56 -23.28 23.19
C ALA A 265 -3.92 -23.72 22.60
N ILE A 266 -3.88 -24.47 21.49
CA ILE A 266 -5.00 -25.28 20.99
C ILE A 266 -4.49 -26.71 20.87
#